data_AF-A0A932VGG0-F1
#
_entry.id   AF-A0A932VGG0-F1
#
_cell.length_a   1.000
_cell.length_b   1.000
_cell.length_c   1.000
_cell.angle_alpha   90.00
_cell.angle_beta   90.00
_cell.angle_gamma   90.00
#
_symmetry.space_group_name_H-M   'P 1'
#
loop_
_entity.id
_entity.type
_entity.pdbx_description
1 polymer ?
#
loop_
_entity_poly.entity_id
_entity_poly.type
_entity_poly.pdbx_seq_one_letter_code
_entity_poly.pdbx_strand_id
1 'polypeptide(L)'
;MSPRVIAWALLAAAWRAVGAQSPQDVQLDAGYARVQQRARDERGAGILGVTWRVSDLRVSSLLSAALTNTGDSLAAGQILGAIAMRPTSARWAVLEAGAGLNIFGITNSGRGGNFSGYLRPRVSFGDGGAWVGVSDGSTVRDGNPSHGTTVEAGGWYRLGDVTATASFSRLRTDDWPLLEAAGIYLSRPALMADMDDATVGLHYARGRFTADLANSWREGRRASPVSQEALLWSASWAFTDRVALALSGGRMLADPVRGTPDASLTMAVLRFTWRPKESEADVPGVASYARVAPQAGGAMLLLAIVAPSSVAVDVAGDFSNWEPTPLVRTPNGWEFQTFLKPGRHRVAVRYDGGPWRAPGNLARMKDEFDGEYGLIIVP
;
A
#
# COMPACT_ATOMS: atom_id res chain seq x y z
N MET A 1 13.39 -22.34 10.68
CA MET A 1 12.66 -21.22 11.31
C MET A 1 11.31 -21.11 10.64
N SER A 2 10.20 -21.08 11.39
CA SER A 2 8.88 -20.99 10.77
C SER A 2 8.65 -19.58 10.21
N PRO A 3 7.89 -19.42 9.10
CA PRO A 3 7.53 -18.12 8.52
C PRO A 3 6.94 -17.14 9.55
N ARG A 4 6.29 -17.68 10.59
CA ARG A 4 5.76 -16.95 11.75
C ARG A 4 6.85 -16.16 12.51
N VAL A 5 8.04 -16.73 12.70
CA VAL A 5 9.13 -16.07 13.45
C VAL A 5 9.71 -14.90 12.66
N ILE A 6 9.78 -15.01 11.34
CA ILE A 6 10.25 -13.92 10.46
C ILE A 6 9.21 -12.80 10.42
N ALA A 7 7.91 -13.12 10.33
CA ALA A 7 6.83 -12.13 10.38
C ALA A 7 6.82 -11.36 11.72
N TRP A 8 6.97 -12.05 12.85
CA TRP A 8 7.06 -11.40 14.17
C TRP A 8 8.34 -10.58 14.33
N ALA A 9 9.47 -11.05 13.81
CA ALA A 9 10.73 -10.29 13.82
C ALA A 9 10.64 -9.02 12.95
N LEU A 10 9.96 -9.09 11.80
CA LEU A 10 9.71 -7.94 10.92
C LEU A 10 8.69 -6.97 11.53
N LEU A 11 7.63 -7.46 12.18
CA LEU A 11 6.68 -6.64 12.94
C LEU A 11 7.34 -5.95 14.13
N ALA A 12 8.19 -6.64 14.88
CA ALA A 12 8.93 -6.06 16.00
C ALA A 12 10.01 -5.07 15.52
N ALA A 13 10.65 -5.34 14.38
CA ALA A 13 11.57 -4.41 13.73
C ALA A 13 10.83 -3.16 13.22
N ALA A 14 9.63 -3.32 12.67
CA ALA A 14 8.76 -2.22 12.26
C ALA A 14 8.36 -1.35 13.46
N TRP A 15 7.97 -1.96 14.59
CA TRP A 15 7.61 -1.25 15.81
C TRP A 15 8.79 -0.48 16.43
N ARG A 16 10.02 -1.00 16.29
CA ARG A 16 11.24 -0.31 16.75
C ARG A 16 11.77 0.73 15.76
N ALA A 17 11.49 0.59 14.47
CA ALA A 17 11.89 1.56 13.44
C ALA A 17 10.93 2.75 13.34
N VAL A 18 9.70 2.61 13.85
CA VAL A 18 8.71 3.68 13.94
C VAL A 18 8.99 4.55 15.17
N GLY A 19 9.79 5.59 14.99
CA GLY A 19 9.91 6.68 15.96
C GLY A 19 8.59 7.45 16.12
N ALA A 20 8.42 8.11 17.26
CA ALA A 20 7.22 8.87 17.66
C ALA A 20 6.89 10.11 16.79
N GLN A 21 7.46 10.25 15.58
CA GLN A 21 7.46 11.48 14.78
C GLN A 21 7.18 11.25 13.28
N SER A 22 6.74 10.05 12.89
CA SER A 22 6.30 9.73 11.52
C SER A 22 4.85 10.19 11.31
N PRO A 23 4.44 10.63 10.09
CA PRO A 23 3.04 10.87 9.77
C PRO A 23 2.22 9.61 10.07
N GLN A 24 1.30 9.73 11.02
CA GLN A 24 0.39 8.66 11.40
C GLN A 24 -0.97 8.96 10.80
N ASP A 25 -1.42 8.09 9.91
CA ASP A 25 -2.75 8.16 9.34
C ASP A 25 -3.57 7.02 9.91
N VAL A 26 -4.62 7.37 10.67
CA VAL A 26 -5.63 6.42 11.13
C VAL A 26 -6.90 6.65 10.32
N GLN A 27 -7.37 5.61 9.65
CA GLN A 27 -8.62 5.64 8.90
C GLN A 27 -9.63 4.70 9.56
N LEU A 28 -10.86 5.17 9.76
CA LEU A 28 -11.99 4.30 10.04
C LEU A 28 -12.93 4.30 8.83
N ASP A 29 -13.29 3.10 8.43
CA ASP A 29 -14.18 2.81 7.32
C ASP A 29 -15.47 2.24 7.89
N ALA A 30 -16.61 2.81 7.53
CA ALA A 30 -17.92 2.28 7.87
C ALA A 30 -18.79 2.25 6.62
N GLY A 31 -19.38 1.10 6.33
CA GLY A 31 -20.10 0.93 5.08
C GLY A 31 -21.00 -0.28 5.02
N TYR A 32 -21.50 -0.50 3.82
CA TYR A 32 -22.40 -1.59 3.49
C TYR A 32 -21.99 -2.22 2.16
N ALA A 33 -22.04 -3.53 2.10
CA ALA A 33 -21.85 -4.30 0.88
C ALA A 33 -23.02 -5.24 0.63
N ARG A 34 -23.27 -5.49 -0.65
CA ARG A 34 -23.98 -6.67 -1.11
C ARG A 34 -22.96 -7.63 -1.66
N VAL A 35 -23.02 -8.88 -1.21
CA VAL A 35 -22.07 -9.93 -1.58
C VAL A 35 -22.86 -11.14 -2.01
N GLN A 36 -22.49 -11.69 -3.17
CA GLN A 36 -23.07 -12.91 -3.71
C GLN A 36 -21.94 -13.87 -4.08
N GLN A 37 -21.94 -15.04 -3.46
CA GLN A 37 -21.05 -16.14 -3.83
C GLN A 37 -21.75 -17.06 -4.82
N ARG A 38 -20.97 -17.82 -5.59
CA ARG A 38 -21.53 -18.80 -6.52
C ARG A 38 -22.42 -19.79 -5.76
N ALA A 39 -23.59 -20.08 -6.34
CA ALA A 39 -24.61 -20.96 -5.76
C ALA A 39 -25.12 -20.56 -4.36
N ARG A 40 -24.97 -19.29 -3.96
CA ARG A 40 -25.59 -18.72 -2.76
C ARG A 40 -26.37 -17.45 -3.09
N ASP A 41 -27.39 -17.18 -2.29
CA ASP A 41 -28.18 -15.95 -2.40
C ASP A 41 -27.32 -14.72 -2.07
N GLU A 42 -27.66 -13.60 -2.72
CA GLU A 42 -27.09 -12.31 -2.37
C GLU A 42 -27.40 -11.97 -0.91
N ARG A 43 -26.40 -11.46 -0.18
CA ARG A 43 -26.55 -11.03 1.21
C ARG A 43 -26.05 -9.62 1.42
N GLY A 44 -26.77 -8.90 2.26
CA GLY A 44 -26.35 -7.62 2.81
C GLY A 44 -25.35 -7.80 3.95
N ALA A 45 -24.33 -6.96 3.97
CA ALA A 45 -23.28 -7.02 4.97
C ALA A 45 -22.86 -5.61 5.42
N GLY A 46 -22.89 -5.36 6.72
CA GLY A 46 -22.26 -4.18 7.32
C GLY A 46 -20.76 -4.37 7.43
N ILE A 47 -19.99 -3.33 7.10
CA ILE A 47 -18.52 -3.35 7.12
C ILE A 47 -18.02 -2.27 8.07
N LEU A 48 -17.11 -2.67 8.95
CA LEU A 48 -16.32 -1.76 9.78
C LEU A 48 -14.85 -2.09 9.58
N GLY A 49 -14.05 -1.10 9.25
CA GLY A 49 -12.62 -1.22 9.03
C GLY A 49 -11.83 -0.18 9.81
N VAL A 50 -10.64 -0.55 10.25
CA VAL A 50 -9.62 0.37 10.74
C VAL A 50 -8.36 0.14 9.94
N THR A 51 -7.73 1.22 9.50
CA THR A 51 -6.43 1.19 8.86
C THR A 51 -5.51 2.16 9.57
N TRP A 52 -4.35 1.69 9.94
CA TRP A 52 -3.28 2.48 10.50
C TRP A 52 -2.08 2.42 9.58
N ARG A 53 -1.60 3.59 9.17
CA ARG A 53 -0.41 3.74 8.34
C ARG A 53 0.62 4.56 9.06
N VAL A 54 1.86 4.14 8.89
CA VAL A 54 3.03 4.89 9.32
C VAL A 54 4.03 4.84 8.20
N SER A 55 4.58 5.98 7.81
CA SER A 55 5.59 6.03 6.76
C SER A 55 6.71 7.00 7.11
N ASP A 56 7.93 6.64 6.72
CA ASP A 56 9.08 7.53 6.59
C ASP A 56 9.80 7.19 5.27
N LEU A 57 10.82 7.94 4.89
CA LEU A 57 11.58 7.80 3.64
C LEU A 57 12.12 6.39 3.37
N ARG A 58 12.33 5.58 4.42
CA ARG A 58 12.95 4.25 4.34
C ARG A 58 11.99 3.10 4.57
N VAL A 59 10.99 3.30 5.43
CA VAL A 59 10.09 2.24 5.89
C VAL A 59 8.67 2.77 5.89
N SER A 60 7.78 2.02 5.25
CA SER A 60 6.35 2.25 5.32
C SER A 60 5.68 1.00 5.88
N SER A 61 4.75 1.17 6.80
CA SER A 61 3.97 0.09 7.39
C SER A 61 2.48 0.37 7.32
N LEU A 62 1.72 -0.72 7.18
CA LEU A 62 0.26 -0.72 7.11
C LEU A 62 -0.25 -1.82 8.04
N LEU A 63 -1.17 -1.48 8.93
CA LEU A 63 -2.01 -2.43 9.63
C LEU A 63 -3.47 -2.13 9.29
N SER A 64 -4.18 -3.11 8.77
CA SER A 64 -5.61 -2.99 8.47
C SER A 64 -6.37 -4.13 9.12
N ALA A 65 -7.53 -3.83 9.70
CA ALA A 65 -8.44 -4.82 10.21
C ALA A 65 -9.87 -4.48 9.79
N ALA A 66 -10.65 -5.47 9.37
CA ALA A 66 -12.05 -5.26 9.04
C ALA A 66 -12.92 -6.40 9.54
N LEU A 67 -14.16 -6.07 9.89
CA LEU A 67 -15.20 -6.99 10.31
C LEU A 67 -16.40 -6.82 9.39
N THR A 68 -16.97 -7.97 9.00
CA THR A 68 -18.17 -8.03 8.18
C THR A 68 -19.27 -8.73 8.95
N ASN A 69 -20.42 -8.07 9.09
CA ASN A 69 -21.60 -8.61 9.77
C ASN A 69 -22.73 -8.80 8.75
N THR A 70 -23.20 -10.03 8.59
CA THR A 70 -24.40 -10.33 7.80
C THR A 70 -25.55 -10.52 8.76
N GLY A 71 -26.44 -9.52 8.89
CA GLY A 71 -27.75 -9.58 9.58
C GLY A 71 -27.81 -10.25 10.95
N ASP A 72 -27.76 -11.58 10.96
CA ASP A 72 -27.87 -12.48 12.10
C ASP A 72 -26.52 -12.86 12.74
N SER A 73 -25.37 -12.45 12.18
CA SER A 73 -24.07 -12.98 12.60
C SER A 73 -22.81 -12.25 12.07
N LEU A 74 -21.76 -12.19 12.91
CA LEU A 74 -20.39 -11.85 12.48
C LEU A 74 -19.92 -12.89 11.44
N ALA A 75 -19.89 -12.49 10.18
CA ALA A 75 -19.68 -13.40 9.05
C ALA A 75 -18.19 -13.67 8.80
N ALA A 76 -17.34 -12.64 8.93
CA ALA A 76 -15.91 -12.74 8.70
C ALA A 76 -15.12 -11.58 9.33
N GLY A 77 -13.84 -11.83 9.60
CA GLY A 77 -12.87 -10.83 10.03
C GLY A 77 -11.55 -11.00 9.28
N GLN A 78 -10.88 -9.89 9.00
CA GLN A 78 -9.56 -9.87 8.37
C GLN A 78 -8.61 -8.95 9.13
N ILE A 79 -7.35 -9.34 9.22
CA ILE A 79 -6.24 -8.52 9.70
C ILE A 79 -5.10 -8.67 8.70
N LEU A 80 -4.53 -7.55 8.24
CA LEU A 80 -3.41 -7.51 7.32
C LEU A 80 -2.34 -6.56 7.84
N GLY A 81 -1.10 -7.04 7.88
CA GLY A 81 0.09 -6.25 8.17
C GLY A 81 1.03 -6.28 6.97
N ALA A 82 1.54 -5.12 6.56
CA ALA A 82 2.52 -5.02 5.50
C ALA A 82 3.63 -4.03 5.86
N ILE A 83 4.83 -4.28 5.32
CA ILE A 83 5.99 -3.42 5.42
C ILE A 83 6.67 -3.30 4.06
N ALA A 84 7.06 -2.08 3.71
CA ALA A 84 7.90 -1.78 2.56
C ALA A 84 9.20 -1.14 3.05
N MET A 85 10.33 -1.62 2.56
CA MET A 85 11.66 -1.14 2.94
C MET A 85 12.46 -0.72 1.70
N ARG A 86 13.06 0.46 1.75
CA ARG A 86 13.98 0.97 0.71
C ARG A 86 15.43 0.84 1.19
N PRO A 87 16.25 -0.04 0.61
CA PRO A 87 17.65 -0.19 1.01
C PRO A 87 18.45 1.09 0.72
N THR A 88 19.31 1.48 1.65
CA THR A 88 20.13 2.71 1.53
C THR A 88 21.06 2.67 0.31
N SER A 89 21.60 1.50 -0.02
CA SER A 89 22.53 1.29 -1.15
C SER A 89 21.83 1.08 -2.50
N ALA A 90 20.52 0.85 -2.52
CA ALA A 90 19.77 0.50 -3.73
C ALA A 90 18.37 1.13 -3.71
N ARG A 91 18.32 2.47 -3.84
CA ARG A 91 17.06 3.25 -3.80
C ARG A 91 16.09 2.98 -4.94
N TRP A 92 16.57 2.41 -6.03
CA TRP A 92 15.76 1.90 -7.12
C TRP A 92 15.02 0.60 -6.74
N ALA A 93 15.41 -0.06 -5.64
CA ALA A 93 14.80 -1.28 -5.15
C ALA A 93 13.93 -1.01 -3.92
N VAL A 94 12.82 -1.73 -3.81
CA VAL A 94 11.98 -1.78 -2.62
C VAL A 94 11.69 -3.23 -2.31
N LEU A 95 11.85 -3.62 -1.05
CA LEU A 95 11.44 -4.92 -0.56
C LEU A 95 10.11 -4.77 0.18
N GLU A 96 9.09 -5.48 -0.28
CA GLU A 96 7.79 -5.52 0.36
C GLU A 96 7.54 -6.90 0.96
N ALA A 97 7.01 -6.94 2.17
CA ALA A 97 6.59 -8.16 2.82
C ALA A 97 5.31 -7.91 3.61
N GLY A 98 4.48 -8.93 3.73
CA GLY A 98 3.26 -8.82 4.53
C GLY A 98 2.72 -10.15 4.98
N ALA A 99 1.80 -10.11 5.93
CA ALA A 99 1.08 -11.24 6.45
C ALA A 99 -0.39 -10.89 6.68
N GLY A 100 -1.27 -11.86 6.49
CA GLY A 100 -2.71 -11.75 6.65
C GLY A 100 -3.28 -12.86 7.51
N LEU A 101 -4.34 -12.54 8.23
CA LEU A 101 -5.18 -13.48 8.96
C LEU A 101 -6.63 -13.24 8.53
N ASN A 102 -7.30 -14.27 8.02
CA ASN A 102 -8.75 -14.24 7.79
C ASN A 102 -9.42 -15.23 8.71
N ILE A 103 -10.58 -14.87 9.25
CA ILE A 103 -11.46 -15.73 10.04
C ILE A 103 -12.85 -15.69 9.42
N PHE A 104 -13.49 -16.84 9.27
CA PHE A 104 -14.81 -16.95 8.67
C PHE A 104 -15.65 -18.01 9.39
N GLY A 105 -16.97 -17.81 9.39
CA GLY A 105 -17.89 -18.70 10.12
C GLY A 105 -17.76 -18.57 11.63
N ILE A 106 -17.56 -17.34 12.15
CA ILE A 106 -17.35 -17.06 13.58
C ILE A 106 -18.54 -17.55 14.42
N THR A 107 -19.76 -17.52 13.88
CA THR A 107 -21.00 -17.82 14.61
C THR A 107 -21.86 -18.94 13.99
N ASN A 108 -21.54 -19.47 12.81
CA ASN A 108 -22.25 -20.59 12.15
C ASN A 108 -21.40 -21.88 12.08
N SER A 109 -22.03 -23.01 11.73
CA SER A 109 -21.31 -24.22 11.30
C SER A 109 -20.54 -23.92 10.00
N GLY A 110 -19.25 -24.23 9.96
CA GLY A 110 -18.34 -23.74 8.91
C GLY A 110 -17.12 -22.98 9.44
N ARG A 111 -16.52 -23.43 10.55
CA ARG A 111 -15.45 -22.67 11.24
C ARG A 111 -14.15 -22.81 10.48
N GLY A 112 -13.52 -21.67 10.24
CA GLY A 112 -12.18 -21.71 9.67
C GLY A 112 -11.45 -20.39 9.70
N GLY A 113 -10.21 -20.48 9.25
CA GLY A 113 -9.36 -19.32 9.11
C GLY A 113 -8.24 -19.59 8.13
N ASN A 114 -7.63 -18.51 7.68
CA ASN A 114 -6.47 -18.53 6.82
C ASN A 114 -5.37 -17.70 7.48
N PHE A 115 -4.13 -18.18 7.38
CA PHE A 115 -2.95 -17.38 7.57
C PHE A 115 -2.18 -17.37 6.25
N SER A 116 -1.80 -16.18 5.78
CA SER A 116 -1.04 -16.01 4.55
C SER A 116 0.08 -15.00 4.72
N GLY A 117 1.08 -15.09 3.86
CA GLY A 117 2.14 -14.11 3.79
C GLY A 117 2.71 -14.00 2.39
N TYR A 118 3.38 -12.88 2.12
CA TYR A 118 4.03 -12.64 0.84
C TYR A 118 5.37 -11.93 1.02
N LEU A 119 6.21 -12.08 0.01
CA LEU A 119 7.45 -11.35 -0.18
C LEU A 119 7.52 -10.90 -1.64
N ARG A 120 7.78 -9.61 -1.85
CA ARG A 120 7.83 -8.99 -3.17
C ARG A 120 8.96 -7.97 -3.26
N PRO A 121 10.11 -8.36 -3.85
CA PRO A 121 11.08 -7.40 -4.33
C PRO A 121 10.55 -6.68 -5.58
N ARG A 122 10.70 -5.36 -5.61
CA ARG A 122 10.39 -4.54 -6.78
C ARG A 122 11.51 -3.57 -7.09
N VAL A 123 11.58 -3.19 -8.37
CA VAL A 123 12.61 -2.33 -8.93
C VAL A 123 11.94 -1.22 -9.73
N SER A 124 12.42 0.01 -9.61
CA SER A 124 11.88 1.19 -10.29
C SER A 124 12.91 1.74 -11.28
N PHE A 125 12.47 2.07 -12.48
CA PHE A 125 13.30 2.65 -13.54
C PHE A 125 12.48 3.66 -14.35
N GLY A 126 12.88 4.93 -14.32
CA GLY A 126 12.12 6.02 -14.93
C GLY A 126 10.70 6.10 -14.36
N ASP A 127 9.72 6.16 -15.25
CA ASP A 127 8.29 6.21 -14.89
C ASP A 127 7.67 4.82 -14.62
N GLY A 128 8.45 3.75 -14.73
CA GLY A 128 7.99 2.39 -14.56
C GLY A 128 8.76 1.58 -13.54
N GLY A 129 8.41 0.30 -13.47
CA GLY A 129 9.12 -0.67 -12.68
C GLY A 129 8.60 -2.08 -12.88
N ALA A 130 9.28 -3.02 -12.26
CA ALA A 130 8.95 -4.43 -12.29
C ALA A 130 9.05 -5.05 -10.90
N TRP A 131 8.32 -6.14 -10.68
CA TRP A 131 8.40 -6.91 -9.45
C TRP A 131 8.34 -8.40 -9.74
N VAL A 132 8.83 -9.15 -8.76
CA VAL A 132 8.56 -10.58 -8.63
C VAL A 132 8.07 -10.83 -7.22
N GLY A 133 7.21 -11.82 -7.05
CA GLY A 133 6.60 -12.09 -5.75
C GLY A 133 6.39 -13.57 -5.53
N VAL A 134 6.41 -13.94 -4.26
CA VAL A 134 5.96 -15.25 -3.79
C VAL A 134 4.99 -15.02 -2.64
N SER A 135 3.91 -15.78 -2.64
CA SER A 135 2.96 -15.81 -1.52
C SER A 135 2.68 -17.24 -1.14
N ASP A 136 2.45 -17.47 0.14
CA ASP A 136 2.12 -18.76 0.72
C ASP A 136 1.01 -18.58 1.75
N GLY A 137 0.10 -19.55 1.81
CA GLY A 137 -1.05 -19.49 2.67
C GLY A 137 -1.52 -20.87 3.10
N SER A 138 -2.04 -20.93 4.32
CA SER A 138 -2.64 -22.12 4.90
C SER A 138 -4.02 -21.78 5.41
N THR A 139 -5.00 -22.55 4.96
CA THR A 139 -6.41 -22.42 5.32
C THR A 139 -6.83 -23.65 6.09
N VAL A 140 -7.63 -23.48 7.14
CA VAL A 140 -8.33 -24.59 7.80
C VAL A 140 -9.82 -24.31 7.68
N ARG A 141 -10.58 -25.27 7.14
CA ARG A 141 -12.04 -25.18 7.00
C ARG A 141 -12.66 -26.47 7.52
N ASP A 142 -13.45 -26.36 8.59
CA ASP A 142 -14.11 -27.49 9.23
C ASP A 142 -13.16 -28.64 9.60
N GLY A 143 -11.96 -28.28 10.06
CA GLY A 143 -10.91 -29.24 10.45
C GLY A 143 -10.05 -29.77 9.29
N ASN A 144 -10.37 -29.44 8.04
CA ASN A 144 -9.57 -29.81 6.88
C ASN A 144 -8.55 -28.69 6.56
N PRO A 145 -7.24 -28.96 6.69
CA PRO A 145 -6.21 -28.02 6.28
C PRO A 145 -5.98 -28.07 4.77
N SER A 146 -5.70 -26.93 4.18
CA SER A 146 -5.29 -26.75 2.80
C SER A 146 -4.22 -25.65 2.71
N HIS A 147 -3.52 -25.62 1.59
CA HIS A 147 -2.38 -24.77 1.31
C HIS A 147 -2.50 -24.20 -0.09
N GLY A 148 -2.03 -22.96 -0.25
CA GLY A 148 -1.94 -22.28 -1.52
C GLY A 148 -0.61 -21.56 -1.63
N THR A 149 0.05 -21.68 -2.76
CA THR A 149 1.26 -20.94 -3.08
C THR A 149 1.10 -20.25 -4.43
N THR A 150 1.56 -19.01 -4.53
CA THR A 150 1.64 -18.27 -5.79
C THR A 150 3.05 -17.79 -6.04
N VAL A 151 3.49 -17.87 -7.29
CA VAL A 151 4.64 -17.10 -7.79
C VAL A 151 4.12 -16.13 -8.83
N GLU A 152 4.54 -14.88 -8.75
CA GLU A 152 4.08 -13.82 -9.65
C GLU A 152 5.24 -12.99 -10.20
N ALA A 153 5.01 -12.40 -11.35
CA ALA A 153 5.84 -11.36 -11.92
C ALA A 153 4.95 -10.31 -12.57
N GLY A 154 5.35 -9.06 -12.50
CA GLY A 154 4.58 -7.97 -13.08
C GLY A 154 5.39 -6.70 -13.27
N GLY A 155 4.74 -5.73 -13.89
CA GLY A 155 5.30 -4.41 -14.10
C GLY A 155 4.24 -3.32 -14.02
N TRP A 156 4.72 -2.11 -13.77
CA TRP A 156 3.89 -0.91 -13.77
C TRP A 156 4.53 0.18 -14.61
N TYR A 157 3.69 1.09 -15.09
CA TYR A 157 4.13 2.28 -15.80
C TYR A 157 3.22 3.45 -15.46
N ARG A 158 3.81 4.60 -15.14
CA ARG A 158 3.10 5.82 -14.79
C ARG A 158 3.06 6.77 -15.99
N LEU A 159 1.88 7.30 -16.29
CA LEU A 159 1.64 8.30 -17.31
C LEU A 159 0.77 9.42 -16.73
N GLY A 160 1.42 10.45 -16.20
CA GLY A 160 0.73 11.55 -15.51
C GLY A 160 -0.02 11.06 -14.28
N ASP A 161 -1.35 11.25 -14.28
CA ASP A 161 -2.25 10.89 -13.19
C ASP A 161 -2.67 9.41 -13.22
N VAL A 162 -2.20 8.63 -14.21
CA VAL A 162 -2.57 7.22 -14.41
C VAL A 162 -1.36 6.32 -14.17
N THR A 163 -1.56 5.21 -13.47
CA THR A 163 -0.61 4.09 -13.37
C THR A 163 -1.26 2.85 -13.96
N ALA A 164 -0.64 2.27 -14.98
CA ALA A 164 -1.04 0.98 -15.53
C ALA A 164 -0.19 -0.14 -14.94
N THR A 165 -0.80 -1.28 -14.66
CA THR A 165 -0.13 -2.48 -14.16
C THR A 165 -0.51 -3.69 -15.01
N ALA A 166 0.43 -4.60 -15.17
CA ALA A 166 0.19 -5.91 -15.76
C ALA A 166 0.98 -6.96 -14.97
N SER A 167 0.34 -8.08 -14.66
CA SER A 167 0.96 -9.17 -13.92
C SER A 167 0.49 -10.53 -14.39
N PHE A 168 1.37 -11.51 -14.23
CA PHE A 168 1.09 -12.92 -14.40
C PHE A 168 1.44 -13.64 -13.11
N SER A 169 0.58 -14.56 -12.68
CA SER A 169 0.86 -15.42 -11.52
C SER A 169 0.54 -16.87 -11.83
N ARG A 170 1.29 -17.76 -11.19
CA ARG A 170 1.02 -19.18 -11.15
C ARG A 170 0.62 -19.57 -9.75
N LEU A 171 -0.60 -20.06 -9.61
CA LEU A 171 -1.21 -20.53 -8.38
C LEU A 171 -1.20 -22.06 -8.34
N ARG A 172 -0.81 -22.61 -7.19
CA ARG A 172 -0.92 -24.04 -6.88
C ARG A 172 -1.57 -24.22 -5.52
N THR A 173 -2.54 -25.12 -5.41
CA THR A 173 -3.26 -25.34 -4.15
C THR A 173 -3.86 -26.74 -4.03
N ASP A 174 -4.09 -27.22 -2.82
CA ASP A 174 -4.89 -28.41 -2.51
C ASP A 174 -6.26 -28.05 -1.88
N ASP A 175 -6.66 -26.78 -1.90
CA ASP A 175 -7.91 -26.28 -1.31
C ASP A 175 -9.14 -26.63 -2.17
N TRP A 176 -9.34 -27.92 -2.42
CA TRP A 176 -10.47 -28.42 -3.21
C TRP A 176 -11.85 -27.95 -2.68
N PRO A 177 -12.11 -27.80 -1.36
CA PRO A 177 -13.42 -27.31 -0.91
C PRO A 177 -13.69 -25.88 -1.37
N LEU A 178 -12.66 -25.02 -1.37
CA LEU A 178 -12.77 -23.65 -1.88
C LEU A 178 -12.96 -23.64 -3.40
N LEU A 179 -12.21 -24.47 -4.12
CA LEU A 179 -12.28 -24.57 -5.57
C LEU A 179 -13.67 -25.04 -6.04
N GLU A 180 -14.22 -26.09 -5.42
CA GLU A 180 -15.56 -26.59 -5.76
C GLU A 180 -16.64 -25.56 -5.45
N ALA A 181 -16.53 -24.83 -4.32
CA ALA A 181 -17.42 -23.73 -4.01
C ALA A 181 -17.36 -22.62 -5.08
N ALA A 182 -16.18 -22.39 -5.65
CA ALA A 182 -15.97 -21.49 -6.79
C ALA A 182 -16.32 -22.12 -8.15
N GLY A 183 -16.93 -23.31 -8.18
CA GLY A 183 -17.30 -24.05 -9.40
C GLY A 183 -16.11 -24.51 -10.24
N ILE A 184 -14.99 -24.80 -9.59
CA ILE A 184 -13.78 -25.38 -10.18
C ILE A 184 -13.71 -26.84 -9.75
N TYR A 185 -14.11 -27.74 -10.65
CA TYR A 185 -14.17 -29.18 -10.38
C TYR A 185 -12.95 -29.87 -11.01
N LEU A 186 -12.14 -30.52 -10.18
CA LEU A 186 -10.94 -31.22 -10.63
C LEU A 186 -11.34 -32.53 -11.34
N SER A 187 -10.74 -32.82 -12.50
CA SER A 187 -11.13 -33.99 -13.33
C SER A 187 -10.80 -35.35 -12.70
N ARG A 188 -9.94 -35.35 -11.68
CA ARG A 188 -9.64 -36.44 -10.75
C ARG A 188 -9.55 -35.79 -9.37
N PRO A 189 -9.52 -36.52 -8.24
CA PRO A 189 -8.98 -35.99 -6.99
C PRO A 189 -7.48 -35.70 -7.20
N ALA A 190 -7.18 -34.67 -7.97
CA ALA A 190 -5.86 -34.12 -8.10
C ALA A 190 -5.59 -33.51 -6.73
N LEU A 191 -4.60 -34.08 -6.04
CA LEU A 191 -4.15 -33.54 -4.76
C LEU A 191 -3.74 -32.08 -4.87
N MET A 192 -3.50 -31.58 -6.09
CA MET A 192 -3.09 -30.20 -6.36
C MET A 192 -3.78 -29.68 -7.63
N ALA A 193 -4.41 -28.51 -7.52
CA ALA A 193 -4.85 -27.69 -8.63
C ALA A 193 -3.74 -26.72 -9.05
N ASP A 194 -3.53 -26.60 -10.35
CA ASP A 194 -2.64 -25.59 -10.94
C ASP A 194 -3.47 -24.61 -11.78
N MET A 195 -3.26 -23.32 -11.59
CA MET A 195 -3.94 -22.24 -12.32
C MET A 195 -2.95 -21.14 -12.65
N ASP A 196 -3.16 -20.48 -13.79
CA ASP A 196 -2.43 -19.27 -14.17
C ASP A 196 -3.41 -18.09 -14.20
N ASP A 197 -3.05 -17.00 -13.54
CA ASP A 197 -3.80 -15.76 -13.56
C ASP A 197 -3.03 -14.69 -14.33
N ALA A 198 -3.72 -13.97 -15.22
CA ALA A 198 -3.24 -12.74 -15.83
C ALA A 198 -4.12 -11.59 -15.33
N THR A 199 -3.52 -10.50 -14.90
CA THR A 199 -4.26 -9.32 -14.42
C THR A 199 -3.71 -8.06 -15.07
N VAL A 200 -4.63 -7.20 -15.53
CA VAL A 200 -4.32 -5.84 -15.97
C VAL A 200 -5.05 -4.87 -15.05
N GLY A 201 -4.33 -3.88 -14.54
CA GLY A 201 -4.84 -2.87 -13.64
C GLY A 201 -4.59 -1.45 -14.15
N LEU A 202 -5.50 -0.55 -13.80
CA LEU A 202 -5.38 0.88 -13.98
C LEU A 202 -5.69 1.55 -12.64
N HIS A 203 -4.81 2.44 -12.22
CA HIS A 203 -5.01 3.35 -11.11
C HIS A 203 -5.01 4.78 -11.64
N TYR A 204 -5.99 5.58 -11.27
CA TYR A 204 -6.07 7.00 -11.56
C TYR A 204 -6.17 7.79 -10.27
N ALA A 205 -5.35 8.82 -10.13
CA ALA A 205 -5.41 9.72 -8.98
C ALA A 205 -5.21 11.16 -9.42
N ARG A 206 -6.21 12.02 -9.15
CA ARG A 206 -6.12 13.45 -9.42
C ARG A 206 -6.89 14.25 -8.38
N GLY A 207 -6.17 15.12 -7.68
CA GLY A 207 -6.75 15.99 -6.65
C GLY A 207 -7.41 15.16 -5.53
N ARG A 208 -8.73 15.30 -5.39
CA ARG A 208 -9.52 14.62 -4.34
C ARG A 208 -10.16 13.30 -4.79
N PHE A 209 -9.87 12.86 -6.01
CA PHE A 209 -10.49 11.68 -6.60
C PHE A 209 -9.44 10.62 -6.92
N THR A 210 -9.74 9.38 -6.57
CA THR A 210 -8.98 8.20 -7.00
C THR A 210 -9.92 7.16 -7.58
N ALA A 211 -9.45 6.38 -8.56
CA ALA A 211 -10.19 5.25 -9.11
C ALA A 211 -9.23 4.12 -9.47
N ASP A 212 -9.72 2.90 -9.34
CA ASP A 212 -9.00 1.68 -9.68
C ASP A 212 -9.91 0.80 -10.53
N LEU A 213 -9.30 0.12 -11.50
CA LEU A 213 -9.93 -0.90 -12.33
C LEU A 213 -8.95 -2.05 -12.47
N ALA A 214 -9.38 -3.27 -12.24
CA ALA A 214 -8.58 -4.47 -12.46
C ALA A 214 -9.41 -5.53 -13.16
N ASN A 215 -8.90 -6.07 -14.26
CA ASN A 215 -9.48 -7.25 -14.89
C ASN A 215 -8.51 -8.42 -14.79
N SER A 216 -9.03 -9.57 -14.38
CA SER A 216 -8.26 -10.79 -14.11
C SER A 216 -8.85 -11.96 -14.89
N TRP A 217 -8.00 -12.66 -15.61
CA TRP A 217 -8.32 -13.90 -16.32
C TRP A 217 -7.58 -15.05 -15.66
N ARG A 218 -8.30 -16.14 -15.40
CA ARG A 218 -7.75 -17.36 -14.82
C ARG A 218 -7.96 -18.52 -15.77
N GLU A 219 -6.87 -19.22 -16.07
CA GLU A 219 -6.88 -20.44 -16.86
C GLU A 219 -6.28 -21.59 -16.07
N GLY A 220 -7.00 -22.70 -16.02
CA GLY A 220 -6.59 -23.91 -15.35
C GLY A 220 -5.53 -24.66 -16.14
N ARG A 221 -4.67 -25.39 -15.43
CA ARG A 221 -3.59 -26.19 -16.02
C ARG A 221 -3.69 -27.63 -15.55
N ARG A 222 -3.13 -28.54 -16.35
CA ARG A 222 -3.09 -29.98 -16.05
C ARG A 222 -4.50 -30.54 -15.81
N ALA A 223 -4.83 -30.90 -14.57
CA ALA A 223 -6.10 -31.52 -14.19
C ALA A 223 -7.17 -30.52 -13.70
N SER A 224 -6.92 -29.22 -13.85
CA SER A 224 -7.84 -28.14 -13.50
C SER A 224 -8.52 -27.58 -14.76
N PRO A 225 -9.73 -28.04 -15.15
CA PRO A 225 -10.46 -27.46 -16.28
C PRO A 225 -11.23 -26.21 -15.84
N VAL A 226 -10.56 -25.07 -15.78
CA VAL A 226 -11.20 -23.79 -15.40
C VAL A 226 -10.82 -22.68 -16.37
N SER A 227 -11.80 -21.89 -16.78
CA SER A 227 -11.60 -20.60 -17.42
C SER A 227 -12.54 -19.59 -16.75
N GLN A 228 -11.99 -18.52 -16.19
CA GLN A 228 -12.74 -17.52 -15.44
C GLN A 228 -12.23 -16.12 -15.74
N GLU A 229 -13.14 -15.15 -15.65
CA GLU A 229 -12.83 -13.72 -15.76
C GLU A 229 -13.50 -12.98 -14.59
N ALA A 230 -12.82 -11.96 -14.09
CA ALA A 230 -13.26 -11.13 -13.01
C ALA A 230 -12.79 -9.69 -13.17
N LEU A 231 -13.76 -8.78 -13.26
CA LEU A 231 -13.52 -7.34 -13.27
C LEU A 231 -13.88 -6.76 -11.90
N LEU A 232 -12.97 -6.00 -11.30
CA LEU A 232 -13.20 -5.25 -10.08
C LEU A 232 -12.89 -3.77 -10.32
N TRP A 233 -13.73 -2.88 -9.79
CA TRP A 233 -13.49 -1.45 -9.82
C TRP A 233 -13.72 -0.82 -8.45
N SER A 234 -13.01 0.27 -8.18
CA SER A 234 -13.25 1.15 -7.05
C SER A 234 -13.07 2.61 -7.42
N ALA A 235 -13.78 3.49 -6.73
CA ALA A 235 -13.62 4.93 -6.83
C ALA A 235 -13.76 5.54 -5.44
N SER A 236 -12.95 6.55 -5.14
CA SER A 236 -12.99 7.28 -3.88
C SER A 236 -12.96 8.78 -4.15
N TRP A 237 -13.84 9.50 -3.48
CA TRP A 237 -13.90 10.96 -3.53
C TRP A 237 -13.78 11.51 -2.10
N ALA A 238 -12.69 12.22 -1.83
CA ALA A 238 -12.52 13.01 -0.62
C ALA A 238 -13.34 14.31 -0.68
N PHE A 239 -14.37 14.44 0.15
CA PHE A 239 -15.10 15.71 0.29
C PHE A 239 -14.26 16.75 1.03
N THR A 240 -13.47 16.27 1.98
CA THR A 240 -12.51 17.04 2.79
C THR A 240 -11.26 16.19 3.02
N ASP A 241 -10.22 16.74 3.64
CA ASP A 241 -9.01 15.99 4.00
C ASP A 241 -9.25 14.90 5.07
N ARG A 242 -10.46 14.87 5.67
CA ARG A 242 -10.84 13.93 6.74
C ARG A 242 -11.98 12.99 6.36
N VAL A 243 -12.72 13.28 5.29
CA VAL A 243 -13.93 12.52 4.94
C VAL A 243 -13.94 12.22 3.46
N ALA A 244 -14.09 10.95 3.12
CA ALA A 244 -14.24 10.47 1.76
C ALA A 244 -15.37 9.44 1.64
N LEU A 245 -15.97 9.37 0.45
CA LEU A 245 -16.85 8.27 0.05
C LEU A 245 -16.08 7.36 -0.91
N ALA A 246 -16.04 6.07 -0.60
CA ALA A 246 -15.52 5.03 -1.47
C ALA A 246 -16.65 4.13 -1.95
N LEU A 247 -16.70 3.91 -3.27
CA LEU A 247 -17.60 2.98 -3.94
C LEU A 247 -16.76 1.91 -4.62
N SER A 248 -17.25 0.68 -4.64
CA SER A 248 -16.61 -0.40 -5.39
C SER A 248 -17.61 -1.44 -5.84
N GLY A 249 -17.25 -2.19 -6.87
CA GLY A 249 -18.05 -3.30 -7.31
C GLY A 249 -17.37 -4.16 -8.34
N GLY A 250 -17.99 -5.29 -8.64
CA GLY A 250 -17.50 -6.24 -9.62
C GLY A 250 -17.40 -7.65 -9.04
N ARG A 251 -16.51 -8.44 -9.62
CA ARG A 251 -16.27 -9.84 -9.27
C ARG A 251 -14.83 -10.02 -8.82
N MET A 252 -14.64 -10.85 -7.80
CA MET A 252 -13.34 -11.39 -7.40
C MET A 252 -13.31 -12.88 -7.63
N LEU A 253 -12.16 -13.39 -8.07
CA LEU A 253 -11.90 -14.83 -8.16
C LEU A 253 -11.59 -15.38 -6.75
N ALA A 254 -11.81 -16.67 -6.56
CA ALA A 254 -11.35 -17.34 -5.36
C ALA A 254 -9.82 -17.25 -5.25
N ASP A 255 -9.33 -16.97 -4.04
CA ASP A 255 -7.90 -16.89 -3.74
C ASP A 255 -7.58 -17.92 -2.64
N PRO A 256 -7.07 -19.10 -3.02
CA PRO A 256 -6.67 -20.16 -2.08
C PRO A 256 -5.49 -19.78 -1.18
N VAL A 257 -4.63 -18.84 -1.59
CA VAL A 257 -3.55 -18.34 -0.72
C VAL A 257 -4.15 -17.59 0.45
N ARG A 258 -5.17 -16.75 0.20
CA ARG A 258 -5.86 -15.98 1.24
C ARG A 258 -7.06 -16.69 1.86
N GLY A 259 -7.43 -17.87 1.34
CA GLY A 259 -8.60 -18.63 1.76
C GLY A 259 -9.93 -17.89 1.50
N THR A 260 -9.94 -16.93 0.56
CA THR A 260 -11.12 -16.12 0.24
C THR A 260 -11.88 -16.70 -0.95
N PRO A 261 -13.21 -16.86 -0.86
CA PRO A 261 -14.02 -17.41 -1.94
C PRO A 261 -14.18 -16.41 -3.09
N ASP A 262 -14.66 -16.91 -4.23
CA ASP A 262 -15.12 -16.04 -5.30
C ASP A 262 -16.38 -15.30 -4.84
N ALA A 263 -16.54 -14.06 -5.27
CA ALA A 263 -17.74 -13.30 -4.98
C ALA A 263 -17.98 -12.22 -6.02
N SER A 264 -19.24 -11.93 -6.25
CA SER A 264 -19.67 -10.65 -6.82
C SER A 264 -20.03 -9.73 -5.66
N LEU A 265 -19.60 -8.47 -5.72
CA LEU A 265 -19.86 -7.51 -4.67
C LEU A 265 -20.17 -6.13 -5.23
N THR A 266 -20.95 -5.37 -4.45
CA THR A 266 -21.07 -3.91 -4.58
C THR A 266 -21.02 -3.32 -3.18
N MET A 267 -20.24 -2.26 -2.99
CA MET A 267 -19.98 -1.70 -1.68
C MET A 267 -19.93 -0.18 -1.72
N ALA A 268 -20.43 0.43 -0.66
CA ALA A 268 -20.28 1.86 -0.36
C ALA A 268 -19.76 2.04 1.07
N VAL A 269 -18.70 2.83 1.22
CA VAL A 269 -18.00 3.05 2.49
C VAL A 269 -17.75 4.54 2.69
N LEU A 270 -18.09 5.04 3.87
CA LEU A 270 -17.60 6.33 4.34
C LEU A 270 -16.28 6.11 5.09
N ARG A 271 -15.27 6.86 4.67
CA ARG A 271 -13.92 6.84 5.24
C ARG A 271 -13.67 8.12 6.02
N PHE A 272 -13.29 7.94 7.28
CA PHE A 272 -12.89 9.01 8.19
C PHE A 272 -11.39 8.90 8.42
N THR A 273 -10.63 9.94 8.08
CA THR A 273 -9.18 9.99 8.28
C THR A 273 -8.88 10.92 9.45
N TRP A 274 -8.31 10.36 10.52
CA TRP A 274 -7.64 11.09 11.57
C TRP A 274 -6.15 11.12 11.29
N ARG A 275 -5.67 12.33 11.07
CA ARG A 275 -4.26 12.64 11.22
C ARG A 275 -4.16 13.35 12.56
N PRO A 276 -3.43 12.81 13.56
CA PRO A 276 -3.05 13.61 14.70
C PRO A 276 -2.52 14.92 14.16
N LYS A 277 -2.95 16.06 14.71
CA LYS A 277 -2.29 17.33 14.40
C LYS A 277 -0.84 17.04 14.72
N GLU A 278 -0.01 16.97 13.68
CA GLU A 278 1.43 16.82 13.84
C GLU A 278 1.78 17.82 14.92
N SER A 279 2.42 17.37 16.01
CA SER A 279 2.90 18.35 16.97
C SER A 279 3.85 19.19 16.16
N GLU A 280 3.35 20.32 15.68
CA GLU A 280 4.03 21.59 15.71
C GLU A 280 4.74 21.58 17.07
N ALA A 281 5.93 21.01 17.12
CA ALA A 281 7.06 21.86 17.43
C ALA A 281 6.99 22.98 16.39
N ASP A 282 6.03 23.89 16.59
CA ASP A 282 6.15 25.28 16.21
C ASP A 282 7.31 25.69 17.08
N VAL A 283 8.52 25.44 16.58
CA VAL A 283 9.69 26.08 17.12
C VAL A 283 9.42 27.54 16.77
N PRO A 284 9.01 28.38 17.74
CA PRO A 284 8.50 29.70 17.41
C PRO A 284 9.60 30.46 16.66
N GLY A 285 9.27 31.01 15.50
CA GLY A 285 10.21 31.78 14.69
C GLY A 285 11.03 30.99 13.66
N VAL A 286 10.60 29.78 13.26
CA VAL A 286 11.23 29.07 12.13
C VAL A 286 10.64 29.51 10.79
N ALA A 287 11.48 30.04 9.89
CA ALA A 287 11.11 30.40 8.53
C ALA A 287 12.11 29.81 7.52
N SER A 288 11.62 29.05 6.54
CA SER A 288 12.46 28.43 5.51
C SER A 288 12.21 29.05 4.13
N TYR A 289 13.29 29.37 3.44
CA TYR A 289 13.30 30.02 2.14
C TYR A 289 14.24 29.30 1.18
N ALA A 290 13.73 28.86 0.03
CA ALA A 290 14.51 28.34 -1.07
C ALA A 290 14.62 29.40 -2.17
N ARG A 291 15.85 29.78 -2.53
CA ARG A 291 16.15 30.63 -3.69
C ARG A 291 16.85 29.79 -4.74
N VAL A 292 16.43 29.93 -5.99
CA VAL A 292 17.06 29.28 -7.14
C VAL A 292 17.70 30.37 -7.99
N ALA A 293 19.01 30.28 -8.21
CA ALA A 293 19.77 31.20 -9.04
C ALA A 293 20.23 30.47 -10.32
N PRO A 294 19.82 30.91 -11.52
CA PRO A 294 20.26 30.28 -12.77
C PRO A 294 21.78 30.26 -12.91
N GLN A 295 22.33 29.16 -13.43
CA GLN A 295 23.75 29.00 -13.76
C GLN A 295 23.91 28.26 -15.10
N ALA A 296 25.09 28.34 -15.72
CA ALA A 296 25.35 27.62 -16.97
C ALA A 296 25.12 26.11 -16.77
N GLY A 297 24.16 25.55 -17.51
CA GLY A 297 23.81 24.13 -17.44
C GLY A 297 22.90 23.72 -16.26
N GLY A 298 22.21 24.66 -15.60
CA GLY A 298 21.26 24.36 -14.52
C GLY A 298 20.94 25.55 -13.62
N ALA A 299 20.81 25.31 -12.31
CA ALA A 299 20.64 26.36 -11.32
C ALA A 299 21.25 25.98 -9.96
N MET A 300 21.73 26.98 -9.23
CA MET A 300 22.15 26.83 -7.84
C MET A 300 20.93 27.01 -6.93
N LEU A 301 20.61 25.99 -6.12
CA LEU A 301 19.65 26.08 -5.03
C LEU A 301 20.37 26.59 -3.78
N LEU A 302 19.94 27.72 -3.25
CA LEU A 302 20.29 28.24 -1.93
C LEU A 302 19.08 28.07 -1.02
N LEU A 303 19.19 27.22 -0.02
CA LEU A 303 18.21 27.05 1.03
C LEU A 303 18.69 27.81 2.28
N ALA A 304 17.88 28.74 2.78
CA ALA A 304 18.13 29.49 4.00
C ALA A 304 16.99 29.26 4.99
N ILE A 305 17.32 28.91 6.22
CA ILE A 305 16.36 28.61 7.28
C ILE A 305 16.70 29.42 8.51
N VAL A 306 15.81 30.32 8.89
CA VAL A 306 15.86 31.00 10.18
C VAL A 306 15.33 30.02 11.21
N ALA A 307 16.17 29.56 12.15
CA ALA A 307 15.78 28.68 13.25
C ALA A 307 16.73 28.88 14.45
N PRO A 308 16.30 28.57 15.69
CA PRO A 308 17.16 28.62 16.87
C PRO A 308 18.42 27.76 16.73
N SER A 309 19.45 28.11 17.49
CA SER A 309 20.72 27.37 17.47
C SER A 309 20.66 25.96 18.02
N SER A 310 19.65 25.68 18.83
CA SER A 310 19.43 24.39 19.48
C SER A 310 18.79 23.35 18.56
N VAL A 311 18.38 23.73 17.35
CA VAL A 311 17.66 22.85 16.42
C VAL A 311 18.60 22.37 15.32
N ALA A 312 18.73 21.07 15.16
CA ALA A 312 19.38 20.47 14.00
C ALA A 312 18.47 20.59 12.77
N VAL A 313 19.01 21.04 11.65
CA VAL A 313 18.25 21.21 10.41
C VAL A 313 18.85 20.33 9.33
N ASP A 314 18.02 19.46 8.76
CA ASP A 314 18.40 18.61 7.62
C ASP A 314 17.58 18.99 6.39
N VAL A 315 18.20 18.85 5.22
CA VAL A 315 17.53 18.89 3.91
C VAL A 315 17.66 17.53 3.22
N ALA A 316 16.63 17.14 2.50
CA ALA A 316 16.64 16.00 1.60
C ALA A 316 15.99 16.39 0.27
N GLY A 317 16.48 15.84 -0.82
CA GLY A 317 15.87 16.06 -2.13
C GLY A 317 16.48 15.16 -3.18
N ASP A 318 16.06 15.32 -4.43
CA ASP A 318 16.58 14.48 -5.52
C ASP A 318 18.11 14.59 -5.67
N PHE A 319 18.69 15.75 -5.33
CA PHE A 319 20.15 15.99 -5.32
C PHE A 319 20.92 15.22 -4.25
N SER A 320 20.28 14.90 -3.11
CA SER A 320 20.86 14.07 -2.06
C SER A 320 20.35 12.63 -2.14
N ASN A 321 19.65 12.29 -3.23
CA ASN A 321 18.87 11.06 -3.34
C ASN A 321 17.92 10.84 -2.15
N TRP A 322 17.47 11.91 -1.48
CA TRP A 322 16.69 11.84 -0.23
C TRP A 322 17.46 11.33 0.99
N GLU A 323 18.78 11.53 1.05
CA GLU A 323 19.54 11.36 2.28
C GLU A 323 19.48 12.66 3.11
N PRO A 324 19.23 12.58 4.43
CA PRO A 324 19.28 13.75 5.28
C PRO A 324 20.68 14.36 5.22
N THR A 325 20.75 15.58 4.72
CA THR A 325 21.98 16.35 4.61
C THR A 325 21.89 17.51 5.59
N PRO A 326 22.78 17.59 6.58
CA PRO A 326 22.73 18.66 7.57
C PRO A 326 23.02 20.01 6.91
N LEU A 327 22.27 21.04 7.28
CA LEU A 327 22.58 22.42 6.89
C LEU A 327 23.79 22.94 7.68
N VAL A 328 24.51 23.89 7.09
CA VAL A 328 25.61 24.58 7.75
C VAL A 328 25.06 25.77 8.50
N ARG A 329 25.50 25.95 9.75
CA ARG A 329 25.09 27.10 10.56
C ARG A 329 25.79 28.38 10.09
N THR A 330 25.01 29.46 9.95
CA THR A 330 25.50 30.81 9.66
C THR A 330 24.97 31.81 10.71
N PRO A 331 25.51 33.05 10.78
CA PRO A 331 25.00 34.08 11.69
C PRO A 331 23.51 34.42 11.47
N ASN A 332 23.00 34.16 10.26
CA ASN A 332 21.63 34.49 9.83
C ASN A 332 20.67 33.30 9.92
N GLY A 333 21.14 32.11 10.33
CA GLY A 333 20.33 30.90 10.39
C GLY A 333 21.11 29.67 9.97
N TRP A 334 20.47 28.82 9.17
CA TRP A 334 21.02 27.61 8.60
C TRP A 334 20.98 27.71 7.08
N GLU A 335 22.06 27.32 6.42
CA GLU A 335 22.19 27.44 4.97
C GLU A 335 22.63 26.11 4.33
N PHE A 336 22.13 25.86 3.14
CA PHE A 336 22.58 24.78 2.28
C PHE A 336 22.58 25.23 0.83
N GLN A 337 23.60 24.79 0.09
CA GLN A 337 23.79 25.14 -1.31
C GLN A 337 24.06 23.87 -2.12
N THR A 338 23.35 23.71 -3.23
CA THR A 338 23.60 22.60 -4.16
C THR A 338 23.25 22.98 -5.59
N PHE A 339 23.96 22.38 -6.55
CA PHE A 339 23.68 22.55 -7.96
C PHE A 339 22.58 21.59 -8.42
N LEU A 340 21.59 22.12 -9.15
CA LEU A 340 20.49 21.38 -9.75
C LEU A 340 20.62 21.42 -11.27
N LYS A 341 20.53 20.26 -11.91
CA LYS A 341 20.46 20.14 -13.38
C LYS A 341 19.10 20.65 -13.92
N PRO A 342 18.93 20.94 -15.21
CA PRO A 342 17.63 21.24 -15.79
C PRO A 342 16.64 20.10 -15.52
N GLY A 343 15.40 20.45 -15.20
CA GLY A 343 14.34 19.49 -14.87
C GLY A 343 13.59 19.80 -13.57
N ARG A 344 12.77 18.82 -13.15
CA ARG A 344 11.94 18.89 -11.94
C ARG A 344 12.71 18.31 -10.76
N HIS A 345 12.81 19.07 -9.68
CA HIS A 345 13.49 18.66 -8.45
C HIS A 345 12.55 18.79 -7.26
N ARG A 346 12.64 17.81 -6.36
CA ARG A 346 11.91 17.77 -5.12
C ARG A 346 12.86 18.03 -3.96
N VAL A 347 12.39 18.79 -2.98
CA VAL A 347 13.16 19.14 -1.79
C VAL A 347 12.26 19.20 -0.56
N ALA A 348 12.74 18.67 0.56
CA ALA A 348 12.09 18.76 1.84
C ALA A 348 13.12 19.09 2.94
N VAL A 349 12.64 19.68 4.02
CA VAL A 349 13.43 20.05 5.19
C VAL A 349 12.81 19.46 6.44
N ARG A 350 13.63 19.15 7.44
CA ARG A 350 13.16 18.73 8.76
C ARG A 350 13.98 19.36 9.86
N TYR A 351 13.40 19.39 11.05
CA TYR A 351 13.96 20.01 12.25
C TYR A 351 14.05 18.96 13.37
N ASP A 352 15.20 18.81 14.01
CA ASP A 352 15.46 17.86 15.11
C ASP A 352 15.00 16.42 14.84
N GLY A 353 15.20 15.94 13.61
CA GLY A 353 14.77 14.60 13.20
C GLY A 353 13.26 14.44 13.01
N GLY A 354 12.50 15.54 13.10
CA GLY A 354 11.07 15.59 12.87
C GLY A 354 10.65 15.33 11.41
N PRO A 355 9.37 15.59 11.09
CA PRO A 355 8.79 15.26 9.80
C PRO A 355 9.36 16.14 8.67
N TRP A 356 9.42 15.56 7.47
CA TRP A 356 9.81 16.26 6.26
C TRP A 356 8.70 17.21 5.81
N ARG A 357 9.08 18.45 5.48
CA ARG A 357 8.18 19.52 5.07
C ARG A 357 8.72 20.22 3.85
N ALA A 358 7.83 20.78 3.03
CA ALA A 358 8.25 21.68 1.96
C ALA A 358 8.88 22.96 2.54
N PRO A 359 9.95 23.50 1.94
CA PRO A 359 10.40 24.87 2.23
C PRO A 359 9.24 25.86 2.06
N GLY A 360 9.13 26.85 2.96
CA GLY A 360 7.92 27.64 3.15
C GLY A 360 7.44 28.44 1.93
N ASN A 361 8.36 28.77 1.02
CA ASN A 361 8.07 29.53 -0.20
C ASN A 361 7.93 28.65 -1.47
N LEU A 362 7.95 27.32 -1.34
CA LEU A 362 7.74 26.39 -2.45
C LEU A 362 6.32 25.83 -2.45
N ALA A 363 5.85 25.42 -3.64
CA ALA A 363 4.59 24.71 -3.77
C ALA A 363 4.66 23.37 -3.02
N ARG A 364 3.77 23.19 -2.03
CA ARG A 364 3.70 21.95 -1.24
C ARG A 364 3.02 20.86 -2.05
N MET A 365 3.70 19.73 -2.16
CA MET A 365 3.23 18.52 -2.83
C MET A 365 3.38 17.34 -1.87
N LYS A 366 2.57 16.31 -2.07
CA LYS A 366 2.64 15.06 -1.33
C LYS A 366 3.05 13.92 -2.24
N ASP A 367 3.75 12.94 -1.70
CA ASP A 367 4.04 11.68 -2.39
C ASP A 367 2.94 10.63 -2.17
N GLU A 368 3.10 9.46 -2.80
CA GLU A 368 2.17 8.32 -2.71
C GLU A 368 2.11 7.68 -1.30
N PHE A 369 2.93 8.16 -0.36
CA PHE A 369 3.01 7.74 1.04
C PHE A 369 2.77 8.90 2.02
N ASP A 370 2.12 9.98 1.57
CA ASP A 370 1.80 11.20 2.34
C ASP A 370 3.00 12.02 2.84
N GLY A 371 4.22 11.74 2.35
CA GLY A 371 5.41 12.56 2.61
C GLY A 371 5.34 13.91 1.90
N GLU A 372 5.64 15.01 2.60
CA GLU A 372 5.56 16.38 2.06
C GLU A 372 6.90 16.83 1.45
N TYR A 373 6.83 17.49 0.28
CA TYR A 373 7.97 18.10 -0.38
C TYR A 373 7.60 19.36 -1.17
N GLY A 374 8.59 20.22 -1.39
CA GLY A 374 8.52 21.36 -2.29
C GLY A 374 8.98 20.99 -3.69
N LEU A 375 8.33 21.55 -4.72
CA LEU A 375 8.73 21.38 -6.12
C LEU A 375 9.55 22.58 -6.61
N ILE A 376 10.69 22.30 -7.26
CA ILE A 376 11.53 23.26 -7.97
C ILE A 376 11.58 22.86 -9.44
N ILE A 377 11.45 23.84 -10.35
CA ILE A 377 11.61 23.64 -11.78
C ILE A 377 12.81 24.46 -12.23
N VAL A 378 13.81 23.79 -12.79
CA VAL A 378 14.98 24.41 -13.41
C VAL A 378 14.78 24.37 -14.93
N PRO A 379 14.67 25.53 -15.61
CA PRO A 379 14.47 25.61 -17.05
C PRO A 379 15.57 24.95 -17.90
#